data_AF-A0A813F967-F1
#
_entry.id   AF-A0A813F967-F1
#
_cell.length_a   1.000
_cell.length_b   1.000
_cell.length_c   1.000
_cell.angle_alpha   90.00
_cell.angle_beta   90.00
_cell.angle_gamma   90.00
#
_symmetry.space_group_name_H-M   'P 1'
#
loop_
_entity.id
_entity.type
_entity.pdbx_description
1 polymer ?
#
loop_
_entity_poly.entity_id
_entity_poly.type
_entity_poly.pdbx_seq_one_letter_code
_entity_poly.pdbx_strand_id
1 'polypeptide(L)'
;MLLCCHFHIVPAFVVSLVVHLLFFVLVLADKLPLIRADYVDGADAWSTGVDASIYSRPYYIGCWCMVGGWSASWLTLFLWADVAAMFGRSGPIVFVDKVCIDQVDTDRKAQGILAIPAWLACSDTLVAVFSDELLVKLWTCFELCTFVALGRTDKIRVEPALLSWASFFVSLIIVIGFIWNQLVSMGDSNNKELQSALGLEFTVTVAILVFLGLFLFVFAVLTHWGRVCHRIRKQVHELDIRTAACFDEADRALVVSALQSLGDRHIFHRTESEDQQLDELDMAELTVKMRSQLENAFVRSLGFTRLPLKYSAASLMPLVGDMLDYLAADLRAQQMFAHEREPETIADTLRRVAASFAFRVSPLLLGISLWSLGAIVPVILLPRCPHNWTRCLHLIGFSLSVLCWFGVLLAYTFVGYMREQEVVPDWHWVLLAAADVIAVAWLCLMYGPVRRPKGD
;
A
#
# COMPACT_ATOMS: atom_id res chain seq x y z
N MET A 1 15.86 -0.88 2.04
CA MET A 1 14.44 -0.50 1.89
C MET A 1 13.61 -0.88 3.11
N LEU A 2 13.42 -2.17 3.44
CA LEU A 2 12.58 -2.59 4.57
C LEU A 2 12.92 -1.90 5.90
N LEU A 3 14.20 -1.90 6.30
CA LEU A 3 14.65 -1.24 7.53
C LEU A 3 14.40 0.28 7.49
N CYS A 4 14.63 0.91 6.34
CA CYS A 4 14.32 2.33 6.12
C CYS A 4 12.82 2.60 6.31
N CYS A 5 11.94 1.76 5.77
CA CYS A 5 10.49 1.87 6.01
C CYS A 5 10.10 1.57 7.45
N HIS A 6 10.79 0.67 8.13
CA HIS A 6 10.50 0.39 9.53
C HIS A 6 10.83 1.59 10.42
N PHE A 7 12.01 2.19 10.27
CA PHE A 7 12.48 3.26 11.15
C PHE A 7 12.11 4.68 10.68
N HIS A 8 12.04 4.93 9.38
CA HIS A 8 12.01 6.30 8.82
C HIS A 8 10.70 6.66 8.11
N ILE A 9 9.72 5.76 8.01
CA ILE A 9 8.47 6.07 7.27
C ILE A 9 7.65 7.19 7.93
N VAL A 10 7.64 7.27 9.26
CA VAL A 10 6.93 8.33 10.00
C VAL A 10 7.59 9.69 9.77
N PRO A 11 8.90 9.89 9.99
CA PRO A 11 9.52 11.18 9.69
C PRO A 11 9.42 11.52 8.19
N ALA A 12 9.54 10.53 7.30
CA ALA A 12 9.32 10.75 5.86
C ALA A 12 7.92 11.30 5.55
N PHE A 13 6.89 10.75 6.19
CA PHE A 13 5.52 11.23 6.04
C PHE A 13 5.36 12.67 6.57
N VAL A 14 5.90 12.96 7.76
CA VAL A 14 5.82 14.30 8.36
C VAL A 14 6.54 15.34 7.51
N VAL A 15 7.78 15.05 7.08
CA VAL A 15 8.56 15.97 6.24
C VAL A 15 7.87 16.18 4.89
N SER A 16 7.35 15.12 4.27
CA SER A 16 6.58 15.22 3.03
C SER A 16 5.36 16.11 3.18
N LEU A 17 4.59 15.98 4.27
CA LEU A 17 3.44 16.83 4.55
C LEU A 17 3.83 18.30 4.75
N VAL A 18 4.93 18.57 5.46
CA VAL A 18 5.46 19.94 5.62
C VAL A 18 5.86 20.54 4.28
N VAL A 19 6.55 19.77 3.42
CA VAL A 19 6.96 20.22 2.09
C VAL A 19 5.75 20.45 1.17
N HIS A 20 4.74 19.58 1.23
CA HIS A 20 3.46 19.79 0.55
C HIS A 20 2.84 21.15 0.92
N LEU A 21 2.71 21.42 2.21
CA LEU A 21 2.11 22.67 2.71
C LEU A 21 2.97 23.89 2.37
N LEU A 22 4.30 23.77 2.43
CA LEU A 22 5.21 24.84 2.03
C LEU A 22 5.03 25.20 0.55
N PHE A 23 5.03 24.19 -0.33
CA PHE A 23 4.86 24.42 -1.76
C PHE A 23 3.47 24.94 -2.11
N PHE A 24 2.43 24.47 -1.42
CA PHE A 24 1.09 25.03 -1.50
C PHE A 24 1.10 26.54 -1.20
N VAL A 25 1.72 26.96 -0.10
CA VAL A 25 1.85 28.38 0.28
C VAL A 25 2.67 29.16 -0.74
N LEU A 26 3.78 28.59 -1.25
CA LEU A 26 4.61 29.26 -2.26
C LEU A 26 3.90 29.43 -3.61
N VAL A 27 3.02 28.50 -3.99
CA VAL A 27 2.16 28.66 -5.17
C VAL A 27 1.16 29.78 -4.94
N LEU A 28 0.49 29.84 -3.78
CA LEU A 28 -0.44 30.92 -3.44
C LEU A 28 0.24 32.30 -3.35
N ALA A 29 1.48 32.35 -2.89
CA ALA A 29 2.27 33.57 -2.78
C ALA A 29 2.94 34.00 -4.10
N ASP A 30 2.56 33.39 -5.23
CA ASP A 30 3.09 33.70 -6.57
C ASP A 30 4.61 33.48 -6.69
N LYS A 31 5.22 32.64 -5.84
CA LYS A 31 6.66 32.35 -5.84
C LYS A 31 7.03 31.14 -6.69
N LEU A 32 6.11 30.21 -6.87
CA LEU A 32 6.25 29.09 -7.79
C LEU A 32 5.37 29.32 -9.01
N PRO A 33 5.84 29.06 -10.25
CA PRO A 33 5.04 29.33 -11.44
C PRO A 33 3.89 28.32 -11.57
N LEU A 34 2.75 28.80 -12.05
CA LEU A 34 1.68 27.93 -12.54
C LEU A 34 1.82 27.79 -14.05
N ILE A 35 1.57 26.58 -14.55
CA ILE A 35 1.53 26.32 -15.98
C ILE A 35 0.13 26.70 -16.45
N ARG A 36 0.04 27.71 -17.30
CA ARG A 36 -1.21 28.07 -17.97
C ARG A 36 -1.45 27.08 -19.10
N ALA A 37 -2.62 26.48 -19.11
CA ALA A 37 -3.07 25.66 -20.21
C ALA A 37 -4.30 26.35 -20.82
N ASP A 38 -4.14 26.78 -22.07
CA ASP A 38 -5.21 27.45 -22.81
C ASP A 38 -6.16 26.41 -23.38
N TYR A 39 -7.47 26.63 -23.19
CA TYR A 39 -8.48 25.84 -23.89
C TYR A 39 -8.39 26.16 -25.39
N VAL A 40 -8.51 25.14 -26.25
CA VAL A 40 -8.57 25.35 -27.69
C VAL A 40 -9.83 26.18 -27.98
N ASP A 41 -9.64 27.42 -28.44
CA ASP A 41 -10.72 28.33 -28.83
C ASP A 41 -11.75 27.59 -29.70
N GLY A 42 -12.98 27.53 -29.19
CA GLY A 42 -14.08 26.75 -29.72
C GLY A 42 -14.56 27.23 -31.09
N ALA A 43 -13.87 26.82 -32.15
CA ALA A 43 -14.44 26.83 -33.50
C ALA A 43 -15.73 25.99 -33.57
N ASP A 44 -15.88 24.98 -32.70
CA ASP A 44 -17.05 24.09 -32.67
C ASP A 44 -18.09 24.40 -31.56
N ALA A 45 -17.77 25.30 -30.61
CA ALA A 45 -18.70 25.69 -29.53
C ALA A 45 -19.97 26.38 -30.05
N TRP A 46 -19.93 26.95 -31.26
CA TRP A 46 -21.09 27.51 -31.94
C TRP A 46 -22.16 26.47 -32.30
N SER A 47 -21.80 25.17 -32.35
CA SER A 47 -22.72 24.11 -32.77
C SER A 47 -23.63 23.55 -31.67
N THR A 48 -23.24 23.70 -30.39
CA THR A 48 -23.99 23.14 -29.25
C THR A 48 -24.90 24.15 -28.55
N GLY A 49 -24.83 25.44 -28.91
CA GLY A 49 -25.65 26.50 -28.30
C GLY A 49 -25.34 26.78 -26.82
N VAL A 50 -24.27 26.20 -26.28
CA VAL A 50 -23.78 26.49 -24.92
C VAL A 50 -22.94 27.75 -24.95
N ASP A 51 -23.19 28.65 -24.01
CA ASP A 51 -22.58 29.97 -23.96
C ASP A 51 -21.04 29.86 -23.89
N ALA A 52 -20.35 30.28 -24.96
CA ALA A 52 -18.89 30.15 -25.12
C ALA A 52 -18.08 30.89 -24.02
N SER A 53 -18.74 31.80 -23.31
CA SER A 53 -18.20 32.51 -22.14
C SER A 53 -17.90 31.58 -20.95
N ILE A 54 -18.52 30.40 -20.87
CA ILE A 54 -18.31 29.45 -19.77
C ILE A 54 -17.00 28.65 -19.95
N TYR A 55 -16.59 28.36 -21.19
CA TYR A 55 -15.42 27.51 -21.51
C TYR A 55 -14.11 28.25 -21.75
N SER A 56 -14.12 29.57 -21.86
CA SER A 56 -12.93 30.36 -22.21
C SER A 56 -11.98 30.65 -21.05
N ARG A 57 -12.18 30.02 -19.89
CA ARG A 57 -11.33 30.26 -18.72
C ARG A 57 -10.00 29.51 -18.87
N PRO A 58 -8.85 30.22 -18.82
CA PRO A 58 -7.57 29.53 -18.76
C PRO A 58 -7.53 28.71 -17.47
N TYR A 59 -7.20 27.43 -17.61
CA TYR A 59 -6.98 26.57 -16.46
C TYR A 59 -5.50 26.55 -16.12
N TYR A 60 -5.20 26.52 -14.82
CA TYR A 60 -3.83 26.54 -14.33
C TYR A 60 -3.51 25.19 -13.70
N ILE A 61 -2.28 24.74 -13.95
CA ILE A 61 -1.77 23.46 -13.49
C ILE A 61 -0.56 23.71 -12.58
N GLY A 62 -0.57 23.07 -11.41
CA GLY A 62 0.59 22.91 -10.54
C GLY A 62 1.03 21.45 -10.46
N CYS A 63 2.32 21.21 -10.19
CA CYS A 63 2.86 19.88 -9.88
C CYS A 63 3.87 19.93 -8.72
N TRP A 64 4.02 21.09 -8.11
CA TRP A 64 5.09 21.36 -7.17
C TRP A 64 4.88 20.56 -5.91
N CYS A 65 3.69 20.63 -5.31
CA CYS A 65 3.36 19.92 -4.09
C CYS A 65 3.66 18.43 -4.28
N MET A 66 3.05 17.79 -5.29
CA MET A 66 3.25 16.37 -5.57
C MET A 66 4.72 15.99 -5.74
N VAL A 67 5.46 16.65 -6.64
CA VAL A 67 6.86 16.30 -6.92
C VAL A 67 7.74 16.57 -5.70
N GLY A 68 7.54 17.71 -5.05
CA GLY A 68 8.29 18.14 -3.88
C GLY A 68 8.10 17.23 -2.69
N GLY A 69 6.85 16.99 -2.30
CA GLY A 69 6.54 16.16 -1.15
C GLY A 69 6.88 14.69 -1.38
N TRP A 70 6.70 14.16 -2.59
CA TRP A 70 7.17 12.81 -2.93
C TRP A 70 8.69 12.72 -2.84
N SER A 71 9.43 13.64 -3.47
CA SER A 71 10.89 13.64 -3.41
C SER A 71 11.41 13.79 -1.98
N ALA A 72 10.83 14.70 -1.20
CA ALA A 72 11.18 14.90 0.20
C ALA A 72 10.90 13.66 1.04
N SER A 73 9.81 12.93 0.78
CA SER A 73 9.49 11.67 1.46
C SER A 73 10.58 10.63 1.26
N TRP A 74 11.04 10.41 0.02
CA TRP A 74 12.05 9.39 -0.29
C TRP A 74 13.44 9.80 0.19
N LEU A 75 13.81 11.06 0.00
CA LEU A 75 15.05 11.59 0.53
C LEU A 75 15.10 11.44 2.04
N THR A 76 14.01 11.77 2.74
CA THR A 76 13.92 11.55 4.19
C THR A 76 14.00 10.07 4.52
N LEU A 77 13.28 9.19 3.80
CA LEU A 77 13.31 7.75 4.07
C LEU A 77 14.73 7.17 4.05
N PHE A 78 15.57 7.61 3.11
CA PHE A 78 16.94 7.12 2.96
C PHE A 78 17.96 7.86 3.83
N LEU A 79 17.83 9.19 3.98
CA LEU A 79 18.83 10.05 4.61
C LEU A 79 18.47 10.48 6.03
N TRP A 80 17.33 10.04 6.59
CA TRP A 80 16.91 10.47 7.93
C TRP A 80 17.92 10.13 9.02
N ALA A 81 18.65 9.01 8.90
CA ALA A 81 19.68 8.66 9.87
C ALA A 81 20.80 9.72 9.92
N ASP A 82 21.26 10.17 8.75
CA ASP A 82 22.29 11.22 8.63
C ASP A 82 21.75 12.57 9.11
N VAL A 83 20.51 12.90 8.74
CA VAL A 83 19.83 14.12 9.22
C VAL A 83 19.70 14.11 10.74
N ALA A 84 19.25 13.01 11.34
CA ALA A 84 19.13 12.89 12.79
C ALA A 84 20.50 13.00 13.49
N ALA A 85 21.55 12.41 12.90
CA ALA A 85 22.91 12.50 13.41
C ALA A 85 23.44 13.94 13.42
N MET A 86 23.13 14.76 12.40
CA MET A 86 23.46 16.19 12.38
C MET A 86 22.85 16.98 13.55
N PHE A 87 21.73 16.50 14.12
CA PHE A 87 21.09 17.08 15.30
C PHE A 87 21.47 16.38 16.61
N GLY A 88 22.55 15.60 16.62
CA GLY A 88 23.05 14.90 17.82
C GLY A 88 22.15 13.76 18.29
N ARG A 89 21.23 13.27 17.46
CA ARG A 89 20.40 12.10 17.77
C ARG A 89 21.08 10.84 17.26
N SER A 90 21.35 9.90 18.15
CA SER A 90 21.75 8.55 17.77
C SER A 90 20.56 7.83 17.15
N GLY A 91 20.75 7.28 15.95
CA GLY A 91 19.77 6.40 15.31
C GLY A 91 19.56 5.10 16.10
N PRO A 92 18.58 4.27 15.69
CA PRO A 92 18.40 2.94 16.28
C PRO A 92 19.67 2.11 16.09
N ILE A 93 20.11 1.44 17.15
CA ILE A 93 21.18 0.45 17.07
C ILE A 93 20.55 -0.86 16.65
N VAL A 94 21.01 -1.41 15.51
CA VAL A 94 20.46 -2.64 14.94
C VAL A 94 21.52 -3.73 15.01
N PHE A 95 21.19 -4.82 15.70
CA PHE A 95 21.95 -6.06 15.63
C PHE A 95 21.50 -6.84 14.40
N VAL A 96 22.45 -7.17 13.52
CA VAL A 96 22.24 -8.03 12.35
C VAL A 96 23.19 -9.20 12.48
N ASP A 97 22.64 -10.38 12.78
CA ASP A 97 23.36 -11.64 13.00
C ASP A 97 24.55 -11.84 12.03
N LYS A 98 24.30 -11.75 10.73
CA LYS A 98 25.27 -11.98 9.66
C LYS A 98 26.42 -10.97 9.62
N VAL A 99 26.21 -9.78 10.18
CA VAL A 99 27.21 -8.69 10.22
C VAL A 99 27.94 -8.69 11.56
N CYS A 100 27.24 -9.01 12.64
CA CYS A 100 27.77 -8.91 14.00
C CYS A 100 28.50 -10.19 14.46
N ILE A 101 28.22 -11.33 13.84
CA ILE A 101 28.88 -12.62 14.14
C ILE A 101 29.94 -12.89 13.08
N ASP A 102 31.15 -13.26 13.53
CA ASP A 102 32.24 -13.66 12.64
C ASP A 102 31.80 -14.89 11.81
N GLN A 103 31.76 -14.73 10.49
CA GLN A 103 31.32 -15.80 9.58
C GLN A 103 32.47 -16.69 9.10
N VAL A 104 33.72 -16.34 9.44
CA VAL A 104 34.94 -16.98 8.91
C VAL A 104 35.66 -17.78 10.00
N ASP A 105 35.83 -17.20 11.18
CA ASP A 105 36.46 -17.87 12.32
C ASP A 105 35.42 -18.68 13.09
N THR A 106 35.56 -20.01 13.08
CA THR A 106 34.60 -20.95 13.68
C THR A 106 34.45 -20.78 15.19
N ASP A 107 35.52 -20.45 15.90
CA ASP A 107 35.49 -20.30 17.36
C ASP A 107 34.79 -19.00 17.74
N ARG A 108 35.08 -17.91 17.02
CA ARG A 108 34.39 -16.62 17.19
C ARG A 108 32.93 -16.69 16.76
N LYS A 109 32.62 -17.45 15.71
CA LYS A 109 31.24 -17.74 15.29
C LYS A 109 30.47 -18.43 16.41
N ALA A 110 31.05 -19.48 17.00
CA ALA A 110 30.44 -20.20 18.11
C ALA A 110 30.21 -19.30 19.34
N GLN A 111 31.20 -18.48 19.70
CA GLN A 111 31.04 -17.48 20.77
C GLN A 111 29.94 -16.47 20.45
N GLY A 112 29.86 -16.01 19.20
CA GLY A 112 28.81 -15.10 18.74
C GLY A 112 27.41 -15.71 18.84
N ILE A 113 27.25 -16.97 18.43
CA ILE A 113 25.99 -17.72 18.53
C ILE A 113 25.55 -17.84 20.00
N LEU A 114 26.47 -18.22 20.89
CA LEU A 114 26.20 -18.32 22.33
C LEU A 114 25.86 -16.98 22.98
N ALA A 115 26.28 -15.85 22.39
CA ALA A 115 25.98 -14.52 22.88
C ALA A 115 24.61 -13.98 22.39
N ILE A 116 23.97 -14.58 21.39
CA ILE A 116 22.68 -14.11 20.84
C ILE A 116 21.61 -13.94 21.94
N PRO A 117 21.42 -14.88 22.89
CA PRO A 117 20.43 -14.70 23.95
C PRO A 117 20.67 -13.46 24.82
N ALA A 118 21.92 -13.12 25.09
CA ALA A 118 22.26 -11.91 25.84
C ALA A 118 21.92 -10.64 25.04
N TRP A 119 22.22 -10.63 23.74
CA TRP A 119 21.83 -9.53 22.85
C TRP A 119 20.31 -9.36 22.77
N LEU A 120 19.57 -10.46 22.65
CA LEU A 120 18.10 -10.45 22.61
C LEU A 120 17.50 -10.00 23.95
N ALA A 121 18.11 -10.36 25.08
CA ALA A 121 17.71 -9.88 26.40
C ALA A 121 17.89 -8.35 26.54
N CYS A 122 18.93 -7.79 25.92
CA CYS A 122 19.17 -6.35 25.90
C CYS A 122 18.42 -5.58 24.80
N SER A 123 17.81 -6.28 23.84
CA SER A 123 17.15 -5.67 22.68
C SER A 123 15.73 -5.21 23.00
N ASP A 124 15.37 -3.97 22.64
CA ASP A 124 14.03 -3.42 22.87
C ASP A 124 12.94 -4.12 22.05
N THR A 125 13.27 -4.55 20.83
CA THR A 125 12.33 -5.05 19.82
C THR A 125 13.04 -6.06 18.92
N LEU A 126 12.35 -7.15 18.58
CA LEU A 126 12.80 -8.12 17.57
C LEU A 126 12.01 -7.88 16.27
N VAL A 127 12.71 -7.47 15.21
CA VAL A 127 12.08 -7.25 13.89
C VAL A 127 12.26 -8.48 13.02
N ALA A 128 11.23 -9.31 12.93
CA ALA A 128 11.19 -10.50 12.08
C ALA A 128 10.82 -10.11 10.65
N VAL A 129 11.75 -10.29 9.71
CA VAL A 129 11.52 -10.01 8.29
C VAL A 129 10.66 -11.11 7.67
N PHE A 130 9.42 -10.79 7.36
CA PHE A 130 8.45 -11.74 6.84
C PHE A 130 8.81 -12.18 5.43
N SER A 131 9.27 -13.42 5.32
CA SER A 131 9.61 -14.14 4.10
C SER A 131 9.19 -15.61 4.23
N ASP A 132 9.10 -16.33 3.13
CA ASP A 132 8.81 -17.77 3.12
C ASP A 132 9.93 -18.63 3.71
N GLU A 133 11.10 -18.05 3.98
CA GLU A 133 12.21 -18.71 4.64
C GLU A 133 12.29 -18.41 6.15
N LEU A 134 11.43 -17.52 6.67
CA LEU A 134 11.52 -17.03 8.06
C LEU A 134 11.55 -18.18 9.07
N LEU A 135 10.62 -19.14 8.95
CA LEU A 135 10.48 -20.27 9.88
C LEU A 135 11.18 -21.55 9.41
N VAL A 136 11.86 -21.49 8.27
CA VAL A 136 12.65 -22.60 7.73
C VAL A 136 14.03 -22.60 8.36
N LYS A 137 14.57 -21.42 8.68
CA LYS A 137 15.94 -21.25 9.18
C LYS A 137 16.01 -21.46 10.70
N LEU A 138 16.89 -22.37 11.13
CA LEU A 138 17.11 -22.71 12.54
C LEU A 138 17.49 -21.48 13.37
N TRP A 139 18.34 -20.59 12.85
CA TRP A 139 18.77 -19.37 13.54
C TRP A 139 17.61 -18.43 13.83
N THR A 140 16.75 -18.18 12.85
CA THR A 140 15.55 -17.35 13.06
C THR A 140 14.61 -17.97 14.09
N CYS A 141 14.42 -19.30 14.04
CA CYS A 141 13.62 -20.01 15.04
C CYS A 141 14.25 -19.91 16.42
N PHE A 142 15.57 -19.98 16.54
CA PHE A 142 16.31 -19.80 17.78
C PHE A 142 16.11 -18.40 18.37
N GLU A 143 16.23 -17.35 17.55
CA GLU A 143 16.01 -15.97 17.99
C GLU A 143 14.57 -15.75 18.48
N LEU A 144 13.59 -16.23 17.72
CA LEU A 144 12.18 -16.17 18.08
C LEU A 144 11.89 -16.93 19.37
N CYS A 145 12.39 -18.16 19.51
CA CYS A 145 12.24 -18.97 20.72
C CYS A 145 12.83 -18.27 21.93
N THR A 146 14.04 -17.74 21.79
CA THR A 146 14.74 -17.04 22.87
C THR A 146 13.97 -15.81 23.31
N PHE A 147 13.48 -15.00 22.36
CA PHE A 147 12.71 -13.80 22.66
C PHE A 147 11.33 -14.11 23.27
N VAL A 148 10.70 -15.23 22.87
CA VAL A 148 9.48 -15.77 23.48
C VAL A 148 9.75 -16.31 24.89
N ALA A 149 10.86 -17.02 25.08
CA ALA A 149 11.27 -17.56 26.37
C ALA A 149 11.39 -16.41 27.37
N LEU A 150 12.14 -15.35 27.01
CA LEU A 150 12.32 -14.11 27.78
C LEU A 150 11.02 -13.33 28.07
N GLY A 151 9.85 -13.78 27.61
CA GLY A 151 8.56 -13.17 27.88
C GLY A 151 8.29 -11.87 27.11
N ARG A 152 9.06 -11.57 26.07
CA ARG A 152 9.02 -10.29 25.33
C ARG A 152 8.15 -10.35 24.07
N THR A 153 7.11 -11.17 24.05
CA THR A 153 6.35 -11.46 22.81
C THR A 153 5.58 -10.25 22.26
N ASP A 154 5.27 -9.25 23.10
CA ASP A 154 4.68 -7.98 22.69
C ASP A 154 5.64 -7.09 21.89
N LYS A 155 6.95 -7.37 21.97
CA LYS A 155 8.02 -6.64 21.27
C LYS A 155 8.46 -7.33 19.97
N ILE A 156 7.80 -8.40 19.54
CA ILE A 156 8.05 -9.01 18.23
C ILE A 156 7.28 -8.22 17.18
N ARG A 157 8.01 -7.66 16.21
CA ARG A 157 7.46 -6.92 15.07
C ARG A 157 7.71 -7.69 13.79
N VAL A 158 6.64 -8.02 13.09
CA VAL A 158 6.73 -8.71 11.81
C VAL A 158 6.64 -7.68 10.68
N GLU A 159 7.67 -7.62 9.85
CA GLU A 159 7.74 -6.64 8.76
C GLU A 159 7.75 -7.31 7.38
N PRO A 160 6.79 -6.97 6.50
CA PRO A 160 6.69 -7.54 5.16
C PRO A 160 7.71 -6.95 4.19
N ALA A 161 8.70 -7.76 3.78
CA ALA A 161 9.74 -7.33 2.84
C ALA A 161 9.15 -6.79 1.52
N LEU A 162 8.20 -7.51 0.94
CA LEU A 162 7.60 -7.18 -0.36
C LEU A 162 6.79 -5.87 -0.35
N LEU A 163 6.09 -5.55 0.74
CA LEU A 163 5.22 -4.38 0.78
C LEU A 163 6.00 -3.06 0.76
N SER A 164 7.21 -3.05 1.32
CA SER A 164 8.07 -1.86 1.27
C SER A 164 8.42 -1.48 -0.18
N TRP A 165 8.75 -2.46 -1.01
CA TRP A 165 9.02 -2.26 -2.44
C TRP A 165 7.76 -1.95 -3.23
N ALA A 166 6.66 -2.67 -2.97
CA ALA A 166 5.40 -2.40 -3.63
C ALA A 166 4.93 -0.97 -3.38
N SER A 167 5.08 -0.46 -2.15
CA SER A 167 4.74 0.92 -1.80
C SER A 167 5.54 1.94 -2.61
N PHE A 168 6.84 1.70 -2.80
CA PHE A 168 7.69 2.52 -3.65
C PHE A 168 7.17 2.55 -5.09
N PHE A 169 7.00 1.39 -5.73
CA PHE A 169 6.58 1.31 -7.13
C PHE A 169 5.19 1.90 -7.36
N VAL A 170 4.23 1.65 -6.46
CA VAL A 170 2.89 2.25 -6.54
C VAL A 170 3.00 3.78 -6.51
N SER A 171 3.74 4.35 -5.56
CA SER A 171 3.92 5.79 -5.47
C SER A 171 4.59 6.38 -6.73
N LEU A 172 5.58 5.67 -7.27
CA LEU A 172 6.32 6.09 -8.46
C LEU A 172 5.44 6.07 -9.70
N ILE A 173 4.64 5.02 -9.91
CA ILE A 173 3.69 4.91 -11.02
C ILE A 173 2.67 6.04 -10.95
N ILE A 174 2.15 6.35 -9.76
CA ILE A 174 1.22 7.47 -9.56
C ILE A 174 1.86 8.79 -10.00
N VAL A 175 3.06 9.10 -9.49
CA VAL A 175 3.78 10.35 -9.84
C VAL A 175 4.08 10.43 -11.34
N ILE A 176 4.56 9.35 -11.95
CA ILE A 176 4.84 9.32 -13.40
C ILE A 176 3.55 9.53 -14.20
N GLY A 177 2.46 8.86 -13.83
CA GLY A 177 1.16 9.01 -14.49
C GLY A 177 0.65 10.45 -14.42
N PHE A 178 0.80 11.13 -13.29
CA PHE A 178 0.44 12.53 -13.16
C PHE A 178 1.34 13.45 -13.98
N ILE A 179 2.67 13.31 -13.88
CA ILE A 179 3.62 14.12 -14.67
C ILE A 179 3.31 13.96 -16.16
N TRP A 180 3.06 12.73 -16.62
CA TRP A 180 2.68 12.46 -17.99
C TRP A 180 1.42 13.22 -18.41
N ASN A 181 0.35 13.16 -17.61
CA ASN A 181 -0.88 13.89 -17.88
C ASN A 181 -0.63 15.40 -17.99
N GLN A 182 0.23 15.97 -17.14
CA GLN A 182 0.57 17.41 -17.23
C GLN A 182 1.38 17.74 -18.48
N LEU A 183 2.34 16.90 -18.87
CA LEU A 183 3.13 17.11 -20.07
C LEU A 183 2.28 17.09 -21.35
N VAL A 184 1.31 16.18 -21.42
CA VAL A 184 0.34 16.14 -22.52
C VAL A 184 -0.46 17.45 -22.55
N SER A 185 -1.01 17.89 -21.42
CA SER A 185 -1.77 19.15 -21.34
C SER A 185 -0.95 20.39 -21.74
N MET A 186 0.38 20.34 -21.63
CA MET A 186 1.27 21.43 -22.08
C MET A 186 1.58 21.40 -23.59
N GLY A 187 1.84 20.21 -24.14
CA GLY A 187 2.18 20.03 -25.56
C GLY A 187 1.07 20.48 -26.51
N ASP A 188 -0.15 20.46 -26.00
CA ASP A 188 -1.41 20.82 -26.64
C ASP A 188 -1.57 22.31 -27.03
N SER A 189 -0.66 23.19 -26.60
CA SER A 189 -0.75 24.63 -26.91
C SER A 189 -0.22 25.01 -28.30
N ASN A 190 0.69 24.22 -28.87
CA ASN A 190 1.46 24.64 -30.05
C ASN A 190 1.02 24.00 -31.39
N ASN A 191 0.13 23.00 -31.39
CA ASN A 191 -0.17 22.23 -32.61
C ASN A 191 -1.64 21.75 -32.72
N LYS A 192 -2.57 22.72 -32.77
CA LYS A 192 -4.03 22.51 -32.69
C LYS A 192 -4.61 21.50 -33.72
N GLU A 193 -4.02 21.37 -34.91
CA GLU A 193 -4.56 20.49 -35.98
C GLU A 193 -4.20 19.00 -35.84
N LEU A 194 -3.04 18.67 -35.28
CA LEU A 194 -2.63 17.26 -35.09
C LEU A 194 -3.35 16.59 -33.90
N GLN A 195 -4.09 17.39 -33.13
CA GLN A 195 -4.43 17.15 -31.74
C GLN A 195 -5.90 16.81 -31.50
N SER A 196 -6.83 17.35 -32.32
CA SER A 196 -8.28 17.24 -32.06
C SER A 196 -8.85 15.83 -32.15
N ALA A 197 -8.19 14.90 -32.84
CA ALA A 197 -8.60 13.50 -32.90
C ALA A 197 -7.63 12.55 -32.17
N LEU A 198 -6.32 12.73 -32.33
CA LEU A 198 -5.33 11.79 -31.81
C LEU A 198 -4.94 12.06 -30.34
N GLY A 199 -5.00 13.31 -29.87
CA GLY A 199 -4.49 13.70 -28.55
C GLY A 199 -5.34 13.17 -27.40
N LEU A 200 -6.66 13.38 -27.46
CA LEU A 200 -7.57 12.94 -26.39
C LEU A 200 -7.66 11.42 -26.33
N GLU A 201 -7.84 10.75 -27.48
CA GLU A 201 -7.90 9.29 -27.56
C GLU A 201 -6.61 8.65 -27.04
N PHE A 202 -5.44 9.19 -27.42
CA PHE A 202 -4.16 8.69 -26.95
C PHE A 202 -3.97 8.91 -25.44
N THR A 203 -4.32 10.09 -24.92
CA THR A 203 -4.19 10.41 -23.50
C THR A 203 -5.08 9.53 -22.63
N VAL A 204 -6.35 9.38 -23.01
CA VAL A 204 -7.29 8.48 -22.35
C VAL A 204 -6.78 7.04 -22.42
N THR A 205 -6.28 6.61 -23.57
CA THR A 205 -5.70 5.26 -23.74
C THR A 205 -4.51 5.04 -22.82
N VAL A 206 -3.55 5.98 -22.77
CA VAL A 206 -2.37 5.87 -21.89
C VAL A 206 -2.80 5.86 -20.43
N ALA A 207 -3.72 6.73 -20.02
CA ALA A 207 -4.26 6.74 -18.66
C ALA A 207 -4.89 5.38 -18.31
N ILE A 208 -5.76 4.84 -19.17
CA ILE A 208 -6.37 3.51 -18.99
C ILE A 208 -5.28 2.43 -18.85
N LEU A 209 -4.26 2.44 -19.71
CA LEU A 209 -3.16 1.46 -19.65
C LEU A 209 -2.34 1.59 -18.37
N VAL A 210 -2.06 2.80 -17.89
CA VAL A 210 -1.35 3.04 -16.62
C VAL A 210 -2.18 2.55 -15.44
N PHE A 211 -3.47 2.90 -15.38
CA PHE A 211 -4.36 2.44 -14.32
C PHE A 211 -4.56 0.93 -14.34
N LEU A 212 -4.71 0.33 -15.53
CA LEU A 212 -4.80 -1.12 -15.69
C LEU A 212 -3.50 -1.80 -15.25
N GLY A 213 -2.34 -1.29 -15.67
CA GLY A 213 -1.03 -1.78 -15.26
C GLY A 213 -0.83 -1.71 -13.74
N LEU A 214 -1.19 -0.58 -13.13
CA LEU A 214 -1.15 -0.40 -11.67
C LEU A 214 -2.08 -1.38 -10.96
N PHE A 215 -3.31 -1.54 -11.46
CA PHE A 215 -4.28 -2.49 -10.93
C PHE A 215 -3.75 -3.93 -10.98
N LEU A 216 -3.23 -4.36 -12.13
CA LEU A 216 -2.64 -5.69 -12.30
C LEU A 216 -1.41 -5.89 -11.42
N PHE A 217 -0.56 -4.88 -11.29
CA PHE A 217 0.62 -4.92 -10.41
C PHE A 217 0.22 -5.08 -8.94
N VAL A 218 -0.68 -4.24 -8.45
CA VAL A 218 -1.19 -4.31 -7.07
C VAL A 218 -1.88 -5.66 -6.83
N PHE A 219 -2.71 -6.12 -7.78
CA PHE A 219 -3.35 -7.42 -7.71
C PHE A 219 -2.32 -8.57 -7.63
N ALA A 220 -1.26 -8.53 -8.43
CA ALA A 220 -0.20 -9.54 -8.43
C ALA A 220 0.58 -9.55 -7.11
N VAL A 221 0.98 -8.38 -6.61
CA VAL A 221 1.67 -8.22 -5.32
C VAL A 221 0.80 -8.75 -4.18
N LEU A 222 -0.47 -8.40 -4.15
CA LEU A 222 -1.39 -8.82 -3.08
C LEU A 222 -1.72 -10.30 -3.16
N THR A 223 -1.91 -10.84 -4.36
CA THR A 223 -2.09 -12.28 -4.54
C THR A 223 -0.86 -13.04 -4.06
N HIS A 224 0.34 -12.55 -4.40
CA HIS A 224 1.58 -13.11 -3.90
C HIS A 224 1.66 -13.01 -2.36
N TRP A 225 1.35 -11.84 -1.80
CA TRP A 225 1.31 -11.59 -0.36
C TRP A 225 0.36 -12.55 0.37
N GLY A 226 -0.84 -12.76 -0.17
CA GLY A 226 -1.81 -13.72 0.37
C GLY A 226 -1.28 -15.15 0.38
N ARG A 227 -0.57 -15.57 -0.68
CA ARG A 227 0.09 -16.88 -0.74
C ARG A 227 1.23 -16.99 0.28
N VAL A 228 2.05 -15.96 0.44
CA VAL A 228 3.13 -15.93 1.45
C VAL A 228 2.54 -16.02 2.86
N CYS A 229 1.50 -15.24 3.16
CA CYS A 229 0.77 -15.33 4.43
C CYS A 229 0.23 -16.74 4.71
N HIS A 230 -0.34 -17.39 3.69
CA HIS A 230 -0.86 -18.75 3.83
C HIS A 230 0.26 -19.76 4.09
N ARG A 231 1.37 -19.68 3.34
CA ARG A 231 2.54 -20.57 3.53
C ARG A 231 3.12 -20.42 4.93
N ILE A 232 3.30 -19.20 5.41
CA ILE A 232 3.88 -18.97 6.74
C ILE A 232 2.93 -19.45 7.82
N ARG A 233 1.62 -19.23 7.70
CA ARG A 233 0.67 -19.81 8.67
C ARG A 233 0.78 -21.34 8.72
N LYS A 234 0.91 -21.99 7.56
CA LYS A 234 1.15 -23.43 7.49
C LYS A 234 2.47 -23.80 8.18
N GLN A 235 3.56 -23.08 7.88
CA GLN A 235 4.86 -23.27 8.52
C GLN A 235 4.80 -23.06 10.04
N VAL A 236 4.02 -22.10 10.55
CA VAL A 236 3.83 -21.91 12.00
C VAL A 236 3.21 -23.16 12.61
N HIS A 237 2.15 -23.71 11.99
CA HIS A 237 1.51 -24.91 12.53
C HIS A 237 2.41 -26.16 12.45
N GLU A 238 3.21 -26.28 11.40
CA GLU A 238 4.12 -27.41 11.13
C GLU A 238 5.52 -27.22 11.73
N LEU A 239 5.78 -26.06 12.34
CA LEU A 239 7.09 -25.64 12.81
C LEU A 239 7.66 -26.65 13.82
N ASP A 240 8.76 -27.29 13.47
CA ASP A 240 9.55 -28.10 14.40
C ASP A 240 11.00 -27.61 14.36
N ILE A 241 11.49 -27.13 15.51
CA ILE A 241 12.84 -26.59 15.65
C ILE A 241 13.89 -27.66 15.33
N ARG A 242 13.60 -28.95 15.63
CA ARG A 242 14.53 -30.06 15.39
C ARG A 242 14.80 -30.25 13.90
N THR A 243 13.80 -30.00 13.06
CA THR A 243 13.87 -30.19 11.60
C THR A 243 14.13 -28.91 10.81
N ALA A 244 14.23 -27.76 11.49
CA ALA A 244 14.55 -26.49 10.84
C ALA A 244 15.92 -26.59 10.13
N ALA A 245 16.02 -26.00 8.94
CA ALA A 245 17.23 -26.01 8.14
C ALA A 245 18.31 -25.15 8.81
N CYS A 246 19.51 -25.70 8.99
CA CYS A 246 20.66 -24.93 9.43
C CYS A 246 21.47 -24.48 8.21
N PHE A 247 22.02 -23.26 8.24
CA PHE A 247 22.93 -22.82 7.17
C PHE A 247 24.24 -23.60 7.22
N ASP A 248 24.76 -23.83 8.42
CA ASP A 248 25.90 -24.69 8.70
C ASP A 248 25.49 -25.71 9.75
N GLU A 249 25.43 -26.98 9.34
CA GLU A 249 24.93 -28.06 10.17
C GLU A 249 25.79 -28.31 11.42
N ALA A 250 27.06 -27.87 11.42
CA ALA A 250 27.91 -27.89 12.60
C ALA A 250 27.37 -27.02 13.76
N ASP A 251 26.64 -25.95 13.43
CA ASP A 251 26.06 -25.05 14.44
C ASP A 251 24.84 -25.65 15.14
N ARG A 252 24.19 -26.68 14.57
CA ARG A 252 22.91 -27.20 15.10
C ARG A 252 23.03 -27.65 16.55
N ALA A 253 24.08 -28.41 16.88
CA ALA A 253 24.28 -28.91 18.23
C ALA A 253 24.43 -27.75 19.24
N LEU A 254 25.13 -26.70 18.84
CA LEU A 254 25.32 -25.50 19.65
C LEU A 254 24.01 -24.75 19.86
N VAL A 255 23.24 -24.52 18.80
CA VAL A 255 21.95 -23.81 18.88
C VAL A 255 20.93 -24.59 19.71
N VAL A 256 20.85 -25.91 19.51
CA VAL A 256 19.92 -26.77 20.26
C VAL A 256 20.30 -26.82 21.75
N SER A 257 21.59 -26.97 22.08
CA SER A 257 22.04 -26.94 23.48
C SER A 257 21.78 -25.59 24.15
N ALA A 258 21.95 -24.47 23.42
CA ALA A 258 21.60 -23.15 23.91
C ALA A 258 20.08 -23.02 24.20
N LEU A 259 19.23 -23.56 23.32
CA LEU A 259 17.77 -23.59 23.53
C LEU A 259 17.36 -24.42 24.75
N GLN A 260 17.96 -25.60 24.93
CA GLN A 260 17.71 -26.43 26.11
C GLN A 260 18.07 -25.67 27.39
N SER A 261 19.23 -25.01 27.41
CA SER A 261 19.65 -24.21 28.57
C SER A 261 18.73 -23.02 28.89
N LEU A 262 17.99 -22.52 27.88
CA LEU A 262 16.98 -21.46 28.06
C LEU A 262 15.69 -22.03 28.64
N GLY A 263 15.28 -23.22 28.21
CA GLY A 263 14.13 -23.95 28.76
C GLY A 263 14.29 -24.22 30.25
N ASP A 264 15.44 -24.79 30.64
CA ASP A 264 15.80 -25.06 32.04
C ASP A 264 15.64 -23.83 32.92
N ARG A 265 16.17 -22.67 32.47
CA ARG A 265 16.16 -21.42 33.26
C ARG A 265 14.77 -20.81 33.40
N HIS A 266 13.90 -20.95 32.40
CA HIS A 266 12.57 -20.37 32.44
C HIS A 266 11.56 -21.20 33.24
N ILE A 267 11.88 -22.46 33.51
CA ILE A 267 11.06 -23.39 34.29
C ILE A 267 11.29 -23.25 35.81
N PHE A 268 12.25 -22.45 36.29
CA PHE A 268 12.52 -22.27 37.74
C PHE A 268 11.47 -21.47 38.55
N HIS A 269 10.26 -21.26 38.03
CA HIS A 269 9.08 -20.94 38.85
C HIS A 269 8.11 -22.13 39.02
N ARG A 270 8.42 -23.32 38.51
CA ARG A 270 7.66 -24.55 38.73
C ARG A 270 8.20 -25.28 39.97
N THR A 271 7.29 -25.60 40.89
CA THR A 271 7.53 -26.34 42.14
C THR A 271 8.21 -27.71 41.90
N GLU A 272 9.20 -28.01 42.74
CA GLU A 272 10.24 -29.07 42.67
C GLU A 272 9.80 -30.56 42.57
N SER A 273 8.59 -30.92 42.12
CA SER A 273 8.08 -32.29 42.32
C SER A 273 8.05 -33.23 41.10
N GLU A 274 8.63 -32.89 39.94
CA GLU A 274 8.48 -33.72 38.71
C GLU A 274 9.79 -33.91 37.91
N ASP A 275 10.83 -34.46 38.53
CA ASP A 275 12.22 -34.42 38.01
C ASP A 275 12.68 -35.57 37.07
N GLN A 276 11.81 -36.32 36.37
CA GLN A 276 12.31 -37.48 35.59
C GLN A 276 11.76 -37.72 34.18
N GLN A 277 11.02 -36.79 33.60
CA GLN A 277 10.60 -36.84 32.18
C GLN A 277 10.86 -35.52 31.40
N LEU A 278 11.73 -34.65 31.90
CA LEU A 278 11.83 -33.24 31.46
C LEU A 278 12.48 -33.00 30.09
N ASP A 279 13.45 -33.81 29.65
CA ASP A 279 14.31 -33.43 28.51
C ASP A 279 13.62 -33.40 27.14
N GLU A 280 12.59 -34.25 26.93
CA GLU A 280 11.88 -34.27 25.65
C GLU A 280 10.61 -33.39 25.63
N LEU A 281 10.03 -33.16 26.82
CA LEU A 281 8.80 -32.39 26.98
C LEU A 281 9.05 -30.88 26.80
N ASP A 282 10.22 -30.39 27.19
CA ASP A 282 10.50 -28.95 27.24
C ASP A 282 10.60 -28.30 25.84
N MET A 283 11.34 -28.90 24.90
CA MET A 283 11.45 -28.36 23.54
C MET A 283 10.11 -28.39 22.78
N ALA A 284 9.26 -29.40 23.04
CA ALA A 284 7.92 -29.47 22.47
C ALA A 284 7.01 -28.39 23.07
N GLU A 285 7.06 -28.18 24.40
CA GLU A 285 6.32 -27.12 25.10
C GLU A 285 6.75 -25.73 24.60
N LEU A 286 8.06 -25.47 24.47
CA LEU A 286 8.61 -24.24 23.92
C LEU A 286 8.15 -24.00 22.48
N THR A 287 8.15 -25.05 21.64
CA THR A 287 7.66 -24.97 20.26
C THR A 287 6.18 -24.59 20.23
N VAL A 288 5.33 -25.27 21.01
CA VAL A 288 3.88 -24.96 21.11
C VAL A 288 3.66 -23.52 21.58
N LYS A 289 4.40 -23.09 22.60
CA LYS A 289 4.36 -21.71 23.09
C LYS A 289 4.77 -20.73 21.99
N MET A 290 5.88 -20.97 21.30
CA MET A 290 6.33 -20.12 20.18
C MET A 290 5.27 -20.00 19.09
N ARG A 291 4.65 -21.12 18.66
CA ARG A 291 3.59 -21.09 17.62
C ARG A 291 2.45 -20.16 18.00
N SER A 292 1.92 -20.30 19.22
CA SER A 292 0.81 -19.46 19.71
C SER A 292 1.18 -17.98 19.82
N GLN A 293 2.40 -17.68 20.27
CA GLN A 293 2.87 -16.30 20.44
C GLN A 293 3.16 -15.63 19.11
N LEU A 294 3.69 -16.39 18.15
CA LEU A 294 3.98 -15.90 16.82
C LEU A 294 2.70 -15.60 16.03
N GLU A 295 1.66 -16.44 16.16
CA GLU A 295 0.33 -16.12 15.60
C GLU A 295 -0.21 -14.79 16.13
N ASN A 296 -0.10 -14.56 17.44
CA ASN A 296 -0.51 -13.30 18.06
C ASN A 296 0.34 -12.12 17.57
N ALA A 297 1.67 -12.30 17.43
CA ALA A 297 2.57 -11.29 16.92
C ALA A 297 2.24 -10.92 15.46
N PHE A 298 1.85 -11.89 14.62
CA PHE A 298 1.38 -11.63 13.25
C PHE A 298 0.12 -10.77 13.22
N VAL A 299 -0.88 -11.12 14.03
CA VAL A 299 -2.14 -10.36 14.10
C VAL A 299 -1.89 -8.93 14.59
N ARG A 300 -1.03 -8.75 15.60
CA ARG A 300 -0.68 -7.42 16.14
C ARG A 300 0.12 -6.58 15.15
N SER A 301 1.07 -7.17 14.44
CA SER A 301 1.98 -6.43 13.54
C SER A 301 1.31 -6.07 12.22
N LEU A 302 0.53 -6.99 11.64
CA LEU A 302 -0.07 -6.80 10.32
C LEU A 302 -1.49 -6.20 10.41
N GLY A 303 -2.10 -6.19 11.59
CA GLY A 303 -3.47 -5.75 11.81
C GLY A 303 -4.53 -6.70 11.22
N PHE A 304 -5.80 -6.32 11.33
CA PHE A 304 -6.91 -7.13 10.83
C PHE A 304 -6.88 -7.33 9.30
N THR A 305 -6.49 -6.29 8.56
CA THR A 305 -6.35 -6.30 7.10
C THR A 305 -5.08 -7.00 6.62
N ARG A 306 -4.18 -7.37 7.56
CA ARG A 306 -2.84 -7.94 7.29
C ARG A 306 -1.93 -7.06 6.43
N LEU A 307 -2.23 -5.77 6.36
CA LEU A 307 -1.53 -4.78 5.54
C LEU A 307 -1.27 -3.56 6.41
N PRO A 308 -0.01 -3.32 6.81
CA PRO A 308 0.30 -2.23 7.73
C PRO A 308 -0.06 -0.87 7.12
N LEU A 309 -0.90 -0.10 7.81
CA LEU A 309 -1.45 1.19 7.35
C LEU A 309 -0.36 2.17 6.88
N LYS A 310 0.83 2.10 7.48
CA LYS A 310 1.98 2.95 7.13
C LYS A 310 2.42 2.80 5.67
N TYR A 311 2.39 1.59 5.10
CA TYR A 311 2.77 1.38 3.69
C TYR A 311 1.69 1.92 2.75
N SER A 312 0.42 1.76 3.10
CA SER A 312 -0.68 2.36 2.35
C SER A 312 -0.57 3.88 2.38
N ALA A 313 -0.41 4.48 3.56
CA ALA A 313 -0.27 5.93 3.70
C ALA A 313 0.91 6.50 2.88
N ALA A 314 2.08 5.85 2.92
CA ALA A 314 3.23 6.26 2.11
C ALA A 314 2.97 6.14 0.59
N SER A 315 2.28 5.08 0.16
CA SER A 315 1.95 4.87 -1.26
C SER A 315 0.98 5.91 -1.80
N LEU A 316 0.09 6.43 -0.95
CA LEU A 316 -0.96 7.38 -1.32
C LEU A 316 -0.54 8.84 -1.17
N MET A 317 0.66 9.10 -0.62
CA MET A 317 1.15 10.44 -0.38
C MET A 317 1.19 11.34 -1.63
N PRO A 318 1.54 10.84 -2.84
CA PRO A 318 1.45 11.64 -4.07
C PRO A 318 0.06 12.21 -4.36
N LEU A 319 -1.01 11.50 -3.97
CA LEU A 319 -2.38 11.96 -4.21
C LEU A 319 -2.71 13.17 -3.34
N VAL A 320 -2.21 13.20 -2.10
CA VAL A 320 -2.33 14.37 -1.24
C VAL A 320 -1.63 15.58 -1.87
N GLY A 321 -0.46 15.35 -2.47
CA GLY A 321 0.27 16.38 -3.22
C GLY A 321 -0.52 16.90 -4.44
N ASP A 322 -1.07 16.01 -5.27
CA ASP A 322 -1.89 16.36 -6.44
C ASP A 322 -3.11 17.22 -6.05
N MET A 323 -3.79 16.86 -4.95
CA MET A 323 -4.91 17.66 -4.45
C MET A 323 -4.50 19.08 -4.06
N LEU A 324 -3.36 19.21 -3.38
CA LEU A 324 -2.85 20.49 -2.94
C LEU A 324 -2.42 21.33 -4.13
N ASP A 325 -1.81 20.71 -5.15
CA ASP A 325 -1.49 21.38 -6.41
C ASP A 325 -2.76 21.89 -7.12
N TYR A 326 -3.81 21.08 -7.20
CA TYR A 326 -5.09 21.48 -7.78
C TYR A 326 -5.73 22.64 -7.01
N LEU A 327 -5.81 22.54 -5.68
CA LEU A 327 -6.38 23.58 -4.83
C LEU A 327 -5.58 24.88 -4.91
N ALA A 328 -4.25 24.80 -4.92
CA ALA A 328 -3.38 25.98 -5.00
C ALA A 328 -3.52 26.68 -6.35
N ALA A 329 -3.62 25.92 -7.45
CA ALA A 329 -3.82 26.46 -8.78
C ALA A 329 -5.18 27.15 -8.91
N ASP A 330 -6.26 26.54 -8.41
CA ASP A 330 -7.62 27.11 -8.44
C ASP A 330 -7.72 28.40 -7.60
N LEU A 331 -7.23 28.38 -6.37
CA LEU A 331 -7.24 29.57 -5.49
C LEU A 331 -6.44 30.73 -6.10
N ARG A 332 -5.28 30.45 -6.69
CA ARG A 332 -4.47 31.49 -7.33
C ARG A 332 -5.11 32.01 -8.62
N ALA A 333 -5.76 31.15 -9.40
CA ALA A 333 -6.57 31.58 -10.53
C ALA A 333 -7.68 32.55 -10.06
N GLN A 334 -8.39 32.22 -8.98
CA GLN A 334 -9.41 33.11 -8.39
C GLN A 334 -8.83 34.45 -7.95
N GLN A 335 -7.64 34.47 -7.33
CA GLN A 335 -6.96 35.71 -6.94
C GLN A 335 -6.59 36.58 -8.14
N MET A 336 -6.15 35.98 -9.25
CA MET A 336 -5.82 36.71 -10.48
C MET A 336 -7.05 37.39 -11.11
N PHE A 337 -8.24 36.77 -11.00
CA PHE A 337 -9.49 37.29 -11.58
C PHE A 337 -10.40 38.00 -10.56
N ALA A 338 -9.94 38.23 -9.33
CA ALA A 338 -10.76 38.78 -8.26
C ALA A 338 -11.31 40.20 -8.58
N HIS A 339 -10.64 40.95 -9.45
CA HIS A 339 -11.10 42.28 -9.88
C HIS A 339 -12.31 42.25 -10.82
N GLU A 340 -12.62 41.11 -11.43
CA GLU A 340 -13.68 40.98 -12.45
C GLU A 340 -14.93 40.27 -11.92
N ARG A 341 -14.93 39.81 -10.66
CA ARG A 341 -15.97 38.91 -10.13
C ARG A 341 -16.57 39.38 -8.81
N GLU A 342 -17.84 39.04 -8.62
CA GLU A 342 -18.41 38.98 -7.27
C GLU A 342 -17.64 37.95 -6.43
N PRO A 343 -17.36 38.26 -5.15
CA PRO A 343 -16.56 37.41 -4.29
C PRO A 343 -17.27 36.07 -4.06
N GLU A 344 -16.80 35.02 -4.73
CA GLU A 344 -17.14 33.64 -4.34
C GLU A 344 -16.64 33.39 -2.92
N THR A 345 -17.47 32.71 -2.11
CA THR A 345 -17.08 32.44 -0.74
C THR A 345 -16.01 31.34 -0.71
N ILE A 346 -15.06 31.41 0.24
CA ILE A 346 -14.06 30.35 0.47
C ILE A 346 -14.73 28.97 0.62
N ALA A 347 -15.95 28.94 1.18
CA ALA A 347 -16.73 27.72 1.33
C ALA A 347 -17.08 27.05 -0.01
N ASP A 348 -17.37 27.82 -1.05
CA ASP A 348 -17.70 27.28 -2.38
C ASP A 348 -16.46 26.69 -3.06
N THR A 349 -15.31 27.34 -2.93
CA THR A 349 -14.03 26.80 -3.39
C THR A 349 -13.67 25.51 -2.66
N LEU A 350 -13.84 25.47 -1.33
CA LEU A 350 -13.62 24.25 -0.56
C LEU A 350 -14.58 23.12 -0.96
N ARG A 351 -15.85 23.42 -1.26
CA ARG A 351 -16.81 22.41 -1.76
C ARG A 351 -16.39 21.85 -3.12
N ARG A 352 -15.96 22.70 -4.06
CA ARG A 352 -15.47 22.25 -5.38
C ARG A 352 -14.23 21.38 -5.25
N VAL A 353 -13.30 21.76 -4.38
CA VAL A 353 -12.09 20.96 -4.11
C VAL A 353 -12.44 19.66 -3.41
N ALA A 354 -13.37 19.66 -2.46
CA ALA A 354 -13.85 18.44 -1.82
C ALA A 354 -14.56 17.50 -2.82
N ALA A 355 -15.34 18.05 -3.76
CA ALA A 355 -15.98 17.28 -4.82
C ALA A 355 -14.96 16.71 -5.83
N SER A 356 -13.99 17.51 -6.26
CA SER A 356 -12.88 17.08 -7.13
C SER A 356 -12.01 16.03 -6.44
N PHE A 357 -11.72 16.21 -5.14
CA PHE A 357 -11.05 15.22 -4.33
C PHE A 357 -11.84 13.93 -4.22
N ALA A 358 -13.12 14.02 -3.84
CA ALA A 358 -13.99 12.86 -3.78
C ALA A 358 -14.00 12.16 -5.14
N PHE A 359 -14.06 12.87 -6.26
CA PHE A 359 -14.00 12.28 -7.59
C PHE A 359 -12.67 11.56 -7.88
N ARG A 360 -11.52 12.19 -7.59
CA ARG A 360 -10.18 11.62 -7.84
C ARG A 360 -9.83 10.48 -6.89
N VAL A 361 -10.30 10.55 -5.66
CA VAL A 361 -9.96 9.61 -4.59
C VAL A 361 -11.02 8.54 -4.38
N SER A 362 -12.25 8.71 -4.88
CA SER A 362 -13.27 7.65 -4.88
C SER A 362 -12.79 6.38 -5.60
N PRO A 363 -12.18 6.42 -6.79
CA PRO A 363 -11.58 5.24 -7.43
C PRO A 363 -10.60 4.51 -6.53
N LEU A 364 -9.81 5.26 -5.77
CA LEU A 364 -8.75 4.73 -4.95
C LEU A 364 -9.28 4.22 -3.61
N LEU A 365 -10.17 4.95 -2.93
CA LEU A 365 -10.86 4.52 -1.71
C LEU A 365 -11.79 3.34 -2.00
N LEU A 366 -12.46 3.34 -3.15
CA LEU A 366 -13.22 2.20 -3.62
C LEU A 366 -12.27 1.05 -3.95
N GLY A 367 -11.14 1.30 -4.61
CA GLY A 367 -10.07 0.31 -4.80
C GLY A 367 -9.57 -0.28 -3.49
N ILE A 368 -9.42 0.53 -2.44
CA ILE A 368 -9.05 0.13 -1.06
C ILE A 368 -10.22 -0.59 -0.37
N SER A 369 -11.46 -0.22 -0.64
CA SER A 369 -12.65 -0.89 -0.09
C SER A 369 -12.86 -2.26 -0.74
N LEU A 370 -12.69 -2.33 -2.06
CA LEU A 370 -12.67 -3.54 -2.87
C LEU A 370 -11.45 -4.40 -2.59
N TRP A 371 -10.33 -3.80 -2.20
CA TRP A 371 -9.15 -4.45 -1.62
C TRP A 371 -9.46 -5.06 -0.27
N SER A 372 -10.21 -4.37 0.58
CA SER A 372 -10.67 -4.92 1.87
C SER A 372 -11.54 -6.15 1.62
N LEU A 373 -12.52 -6.04 0.72
CA LEU A 373 -13.40 -7.14 0.36
C LEU A 373 -12.66 -8.28 -0.38
N GLY A 374 -11.81 -7.94 -1.34
CA GLY A 374 -11.06 -8.86 -2.19
C GLY A 374 -9.82 -9.46 -1.53
N ALA A 375 -9.35 -8.95 -0.39
CA ALA A 375 -8.37 -9.62 0.46
C ALA A 375 -9.08 -10.52 1.49
N ILE A 376 -10.24 -10.09 2.01
CA ILE A 376 -11.08 -10.89 2.90
C ILE A 376 -11.55 -12.17 2.19
N VAL A 377 -12.03 -12.07 0.95
CA VAL A 377 -12.68 -13.19 0.25
C VAL A 377 -11.70 -14.36 -0.04
N PRO A 378 -10.51 -14.18 -0.63
CA PRO A 378 -9.56 -15.27 -0.85
C PRO A 378 -8.94 -15.77 0.46
N VAL A 379 -8.67 -14.91 1.45
CA VAL A 379 -8.09 -15.33 2.73
C VAL A 379 -9.08 -16.18 3.55
N ILE A 380 -10.39 -15.89 3.45
CA ILE A 380 -11.45 -16.67 4.11
C ILE A 380 -11.84 -17.90 3.28
N LEU A 381 -11.91 -17.80 1.94
CA LEU A 381 -12.49 -18.85 1.10
C LEU A 381 -11.46 -19.82 0.48
N LEU A 382 -10.22 -19.40 0.20
CA LEU A 382 -9.21 -20.27 -0.44
C LEU A 382 -8.72 -21.43 0.44
N PRO A 383 -8.58 -21.32 1.77
CA PRO A 383 -8.05 -22.44 2.57
C PRO A 383 -8.95 -23.67 2.58
N ARG A 384 -10.21 -23.57 2.15
CA ARG A 384 -11.20 -24.67 2.27
C ARG A 384 -11.37 -25.54 1.03
N CYS A 385 -10.87 -25.16 -0.16
CA CYS A 385 -11.09 -25.96 -1.38
C CYS A 385 -10.01 -25.76 -2.46
N PRO A 386 -8.93 -26.58 -2.50
CA PRO A 386 -7.87 -26.48 -3.51
C PRO A 386 -8.28 -26.96 -4.93
N HIS A 387 -9.50 -27.45 -5.16
CA HIS A 387 -9.95 -27.98 -6.45
C HIS A 387 -11.14 -27.26 -7.11
N ASN A 388 -11.62 -26.15 -6.56
CA ASN A 388 -12.85 -25.52 -7.05
C ASN A 388 -12.57 -24.29 -7.93
N TRP A 389 -12.15 -24.53 -9.18
CA TRP A 389 -11.93 -23.50 -10.22
C TRP A 389 -13.15 -22.60 -10.45
N THR A 390 -14.35 -23.12 -10.26
CA THR A 390 -15.63 -22.39 -10.31
C THR A 390 -15.68 -21.24 -9.30
N ARG A 391 -15.13 -21.40 -8.08
CA ARG A 391 -15.10 -20.31 -7.09
C ARG A 391 -14.11 -19.20 -7.47
N CYS A 392 -12.98 -19.55 -8.08
CA CYS A 392 -12.06 -18.57 -8.64
C CYS A 392 -12.71 -17.81 -9.81
N LEU A 393 -13.46 -18.49 -10.68
CA LEU A 393 -14.24 -17.87 -11.75
C LEU A 393 -15.34 -16.93 -11.22
N HIS A 394 -16.02 -17.28 -10.12
CA HIS A 394 -16.98 -16.37 -9.48
C HIS A 394 -16.30 -15.16 -8.84
N LEU A 395 -15.09 -15.30 -8.29
CA LEU A 395 -14.29 -14.19 -7.75
C LEU A 395 -13.79 -13.24 -8.85
N ILE A 396 -13.32 -13.80 -9.96
CA ILE A 396 -12.94 -13.05 -11.16
C ILE A 396 -14.18 -12.36 -11.72
N GLY A 397 -15.29 -13.07 -11.83
CA GLY A 397 -16.57 -12.52 -12.27
C GLY A 397 -17.09 -11.39 -11.38
N PHE A 398 -16.96 -11.53 -10.06
CA PHE A 398 -17.30 -10.47 -9.10
C PHE A 398 -16.36 -9.26 -9.24
N SER A 399 -15.05 -9.49 -9.42
CA SER A 399 -14.08 -8.41 -9.62
C SER A 399 -14.31 -7.68 -10.94
N LEU A 400 -14.65 -8.41 -12.00
CA LEU A 400 -15.03 -7.85 -13.31
C LEU A 400 -16.38 -7.11 -13.25
N SER A 401 -17.38 -7.63 -12.53
CA SER A 401 -18.66 -6.91 -12.34
C SER A 401 -18.46 -5.63 -11.56
N VAL A 402 -17.58 -5.64 -10.57
CA VAL A 402 -17.22 -4.47 -9.79
C VAL A 402 -16.47 -3.44 -10.65
N LEU A 403 -15.51 -3.87 -11.48
CA LEU A 403 -14.84 -2.98 -12.44
C LEU A 403 -15.83 -2.41 -13.48
N CYS A 404 -16.82 -3.20 -13.89
CA CYS A 404 -17.88 -2.76 -14.79
C CYS A 404 -18.79 -1.72 -14.11
N TRP A 405 -19.22 -1.99 -12.88
CA TRP A 405 -19.95 -1.02 -12.03
C TRP A 405 -19.14 0.25 -11.78
N PHE A 406 -17.82 0.13 -11.65
CA PHE A 406 -16.92 1.28 -11.52
C PHE A 406 -16.87 2.12 -12.80
N GLY A 407 -16.81 1.50 -13.97
CA GLY A 407 -16.94 2.19 -15.26
C GLY A 407 -18.29 2.90 -15.39
N VAL A 408 -19.38 2.26 -14.94
CA VAL A 408 -20.73 2.86 -14.90
C VAL A 408 -20.82 4.00 -13.90
N LEU A 409 -20.23 3.89 -12.70
CA LEU A 409 -20.25 4.93 -11.68
C LEU A 409 -19.41 6.14 -12.10
N LEU A 410 -18.24 5.91 -12.71
CA LEU A 410 -17.42 6.96 -13.34
C LEU A 410 -18.19 7.64 -14.47
N ALA A 411 -18.89 6.89 -15.32
CA ALA A 411 -19.74 7.46 -16.35
C ALA A 411 -20.91 8.27 -15.75
N TYR A 412 -21.54 7.80 -14.68
CA TYR A 412 -22.62 8.49 -13.96
C TYR A 412 -22.15 9.80 -13.32
N THR A 413 -20.99 9.77 -12.66
CA THR A 413 -20.42 10.97 -12.02
C THR A 413 -19.85 11.94 -13.04
N PHE A 414 -19.25 11.45 -14.12
CA PHE A 414 -18.84 12.27 -15.26
C PHE A 414 -20.06 12.94 -15.92
N VAL A 415 -21.13 12.18 -16.19
CA VAL A 415 -22.38 12.73 -16.74
C VAL A 415 -23.07 13.69 -15.75
N GLY A 416 -23.01 13.41 -14.45
CA GLY A 416 -23.51 14.31 -13.40
C GLY A 416 -22.73 15.62 -13.32
N TYR A 417 -21.41 15.56 -13.37
CA TYR A 417 -20.53 16.74 -13.45
C TYR A 417 -20.81 17.54 -14.73
N MET A 418 -20.93 16.86 -15.87
CA MET A 418 -21.26 17.50 -17.14
C MET A 418 -22.70 18.06 -17.17
N ARG A 419 -23.62 17.55 -16.34
CA ARG A 419 -24.97 18.09 -16.16
C ARG A 419 -24.99 19.36 -15.33
N GLU A 420 -24.18 19.45 -14.27
CA GLU A 420 -23.98 20.71 -13.52
C GLU A 420 -23.42 21.83 -14.40
N GLN A 421 -22.76 21.46 -15.50
CA GLN A 421 -22.26 22.38 -16.52
C GLN A 421 -23.25 22.61 -17.69
N GLU A 422 -24.48 22.07 -17.62
CA GLU A 422 -25.54 22.14 -18.65
C GLU A 422 -25.17 21.58 -20.05
N VAL A 423 -24.20 20.65 -20.13
CA VAL A 423 -23.55 20.28 -21.42
C VAL A 423 -24.18 19.07 -22.11
N VAL A 424 -25.01 18.28 -21.41
CA VAL A 424 -25.35 16.92 -21.84
C VAL A 424 -26.82 16.79 -22.24
N PRO A 425 -27.14 16.36 -23.48
CA PRO A 425 -28.52 16.09 -23.89
C PRO A 425 -29.14 14.86 -23.20
N ASP A 426 -30.47 14.82 -23.10
CA ASP A 426 -31.22 13.81 -22.31
C ASP A 426 -30.99 12.32 -22.71
N TRP A 427 -30.50 12.03 -23.93
CA TRP A 427 -30.36 10.66 -24.43
C TRP A 427 -29.23 9.84 -23.76
N HIS A 428 -28.28 10.49 -23.09
CA HIS A 428 -27.21 9.81 -22.36
C HIS A 428 -27.75 8.98 -21.17
N TRP A 429 -28.90 9.35 -20.62
CA TRP A 429 -29.59 8.57 -19.59
C TRP A 429 -30.12 7.23 -20.10
N VAL A 430 -30.43 7.13 -21.39
CA VAL A 430 -30.86 5.86 -22.01
C VAL A 430 -29.69 4.87 -22.10
N LEU A 431 -28.48 5.36 -22.41
CA LEU A 431 -27.27 4.51 -22.44
C LEU A 431 -26.83 4.08 -21.03
N LEU A 432 -26.96 4.96 -20.04
CA LEU A 432 -26.68 4.65 -18.64
C LEU A 432 -27.70 3.66 -18.06
N ALA A 433 -29.00 3.87 -18.32
CA ALA A 433 -30.04 2.91 -17.93
C ALA A 433 -29.87 1.56 -18.66
N ALA A 434 -29.44 1.56 -19.92
CA ALA A 434 -29.11 0.34 -20.64
C ALA A 434 -27.90 -0.38 -20.02
N ALA A 435 -26.86 0.35 -19.59
CA ALA A 435 -25.73 -0.23 -18.89
C ALA A 435 -26.12 -0.85 -17.55
N ASP A 436 -27.00 -0.21 -16.78
CA ASP A 436 -27.57 -0.76 -15.54
C ASP A 436 -28.37 -2.05 -15.79
N VAL A 437 -29.21 -2.07 -16.83
CA VAL A 437 -29.99 -3.27 -17.22
C VAL A 437 -29.06 -4.41 -17.66
N ILE A 438 -28.00 -4.11 -18.43
CA ILE A 438 -27.01 -5.10 -18.85
C ILE A 438 -26.23 -5.65 -17.65
N ALA A 439 -25.82 -4.79 -16.71
CA ALA A 439 -25.12 -5.20 -15.50
C ALA A 439 -26.00 -6.07 -14.58
N VAL A 440 -27.28 -5.71 -14.40
CA VAL A 440 -28.26 -6.51 -13.64
C VAL A 440 -28.54 -7.85 -14.33
N ALA A 441 -28.74 -7.86 -15.65
CA ALA A 441 -28.93 -9.09 -16.42
C ALA A 441 -27.72 -10.04 -16.31
N TRP A 442 -26.51 -9.49 -16.34
CA TRP A 442 -25.26 -10.24 -16.16
C TRP A 442 -25.12 -10.83 -14.75
N LEU A 443 -25.50 -10.08 -13.72
CA LEU A 443 -25.58 -10.58 -12.33
C LEU A 443 -26.64 -11.70 -12.19
N CYS A 444 -27.80 -11.56 -12.82
CA CYS A 444 -28.83 -12.61 -12.83
C CYS A 444 -28.34 -13.88 -13.55
N LEU A 445 -27.53 -13.76 -14.60
CA LEU A 445 -26.90 -14.89 -15.29
C LEU A 445 -25.82 -15.57 -14.45
N MET A 446 -25.02 -14.81 -13.70
CA MET A 446 -23.93 -15.33 -12.87
C MET A 446 -24.40 -15.93 -11.54
N TYR A 447 -25.49 -15.40 -10.96
CA TYR A 447 -26.04 -15.80 -9.66
C TYR A 447 -27.40 -16.49 -9.76
N GLY A 448 -27.83 -16.84 -10.98
CA GLY A 448 -29.05 -17.61 -11.20
C GLY A 448 -29.04 -18.92 -10.39
N PRO A 449 -30.21 -19.37 -9.90
CA PRO A 449 -30.30 -20.50 -9.00
C PRO A 449 -29.62 -21.73 -9.62
N VAL A 450 -28.53 -22.18 -8.99
CA VAL A 450 -27.86 -23.44 -9.33
C VAL A 450 -28.89 -24.54 -9.19
N ARG A 451 -29.38 -25.06 -10.33
CA ARG A 451 -30.25 -26.24 -10.34
C ARG A 451 -29.47 -27.36 -9.66
N ARG A 452 -29.89 -27.75 -8.46
CA ARG A 452 -29.37 -28.96 -7.83
C ARG A 452 -29.58 -30.11 -8.83
N PRO A 453 -28.56 -30.90 -9.14
CA PRO A 453 -28.79 -32.11 -9.91
C PRO A 453 -29.85 -32.92 -9.17
N LYS A 454 -30.94 -33.25 -9.88
CA LYS A 454 -31.87 -34.28 -9.40
C LYS A 454 -31.04 -35.55 -9.33
N GLY A 455 -30.98 -36.14 -8.13
CA GLY A 455 -30.22 -37.36 -7.92
C GLY A 455 -30.72 -38.48 -8.81
N ASP A 456 -29.78 -39.15 -9.45
CA ASP A 456 -29.83 -40.56 -9.81
C ASP A 456 -28.78 -41.29 -8.97
#